data_AF-A0A8T1XKE0-F1
#
_entry.id   AF-A0A8T1XKE0-F1
#
_cell.length_a   1.000
_cell.length_b   1.000
_cell.length_c   1.000
_cell.angle_alpha   90.00
_cell.angle_beta   90.00
_cell.angle_gamma   90.00
#
_symmetry.space_group_name_H-M   'P 1'
#
loop_
_entity.id
_entity.type
_entity.pdbx_description
1 polymer ?
#
loop_
_entity_poly.entity_id
_entity_poly.type
_entity_poly.pdbx_seq_one_letter_code
_entity_poly.pdbx_strand_id
1 'polypeptide(L)'
;MDAPLSHYFIYTGHNSYLTGNQLSSNCSDLPIADALRRGVRVVELDLWPRGTDDVCVKHGRTLTKEVKLGKCLDSIKANAFVTSKYPVIITLEDHLTPKLQFKVAKMITQTFGDMLYYHDSESCQEFPSPEELKEKILISTKPPKEYLEANDAKEKDSGEKGKDSDEDVWGKEPEDLISTQSDLEKVTSSVNDLSQDDEERGSCESDTSCQLQAPEYKRLIAIHAGKPKGGLRMALKVDPNKIRRLSLSEQLLEKALASYGADVIRFTQKNFLRIYPKGTRFNSSNYKPQIGWMSGAQMIAFNMQGYGRALWLMEGMFRANGGCGYVKKPDFLMDAGSNGQGFYPKDNSCPKKTLKVKVLMGDGWLLDFKKTHFDSYSPPDFFVRVGIAGAPVDEVMEKTKIEYDTWTPIWNKEFIFPLAVPELALLRVEVHEHDINEKDDFGGQTCLPVSEIRQGIHAVPLFNRKGVKYSSTRLLMRFEFV
;
A
#
# COMPACT_ATOMS: atom_id res chain seq x y z
N MET A 1 -10.21 -11.39 16.35
CA MET A 1 -9.31 -11.00 15.21
C MET A 1 -7.97 -11.69 15.48
N ASP A 2 -8.02 -13.02 15.48
CA ASP A 2 -7.10 -13.82 16.29
C ASP A 2 -6.15 -14.67 15.43
N ALA A 3 -6.26 -14.56 14.11
CA ALA A 3 -5.27 -15.13 13.21
C ALA A 3 -3.97 -14.30 13.27
N PRO A 4 -2.83 -14.86 12.83
CA PRO A 4 -1.58 -14.13 12.71
C PRO A 4 -1.72 -12.87 11.85
N LEU A 5 -0.94 -11.81 12.14
CA LEU A 5 -0.98 -10.60 11.31
C LEU A 5 -0.73 -10.86 9.80
N SER A 6 0.07 -11.88 9.44
CA SER A 6 0.30 -12.25 8.03
C SER A 6 -0.98 -12.69 7.31
N HIS A 7 -2.05 -13.02 8.04
CA HIS A 7 -3.35 -13.45 7.52
C HIS A 7 -4.31 -12.29 7.23
N TYR A 8 -3.85 -11.05 7.38
CA TYR A 8 -4.65 -9.86 7.12
C TYR A 8 -4.02 -8.98 6.04
N PHE A 9 -4.86 -8.44 5.16
CA PHE A 9 -4.53 -7.22 4.44
C PHE A 9 -4.53 -6.04 5.40
N ILE A 10 -3.55 -5.15 5.27
CA ILE A 10 -3.31 -4.04 6.21
C ILE A 10 -3.30 -2.73 5.44
N TYR A 11 -4.09 -1.77 5.91
CA TYR A 11 -4.20 -0.47 5.26
C TYR A 11 -2.88 0.30 5.40
N THR A 12 -2.17 0.49 4.28
CA THR A 12 -0.76 0.89 4.28
C THR A 12 -0.54 2.19 3.49
N GLY A 13 0.09 3.17 4.15
CA GLY A 13 0.58 4.39 3.52
C GLY A 13 2.01 4.23 2.98
N HIS A 14 2.31 4.96 1.91
CA HIS A 14 3.65 5.15 1.34
C HIS A 14 4.08 6.60 1.55
N ASN A 15 5.32 6.83 1.97
CA ASN A 15 5.88 8.16 2.27
C ASN A 15 4.88 9.06 3.00
N SER A 16 4.38 8.56 4.14
CA SER A 16 3.19 9.08 4.83
C SER A 16 3.35 10.52 5.34
N TYR A 17 4.57 11.04 5.31
CA TYR A 17 4.93 12.39 5.69
C TYR A 17 4.77 13.42 4.54
N LEU A 18 4.61 13.01 3.29
CA LEU A 18 4.52 13.93 2.15
C LEU A 18 3.15 14.61 2.04
N THR A 19 3.13 15.92 1.82
CA THR A 19 1.90 16.69 1.59
C THR A 19 1.47 16.73 0.13
N GLY A 20 2.28 16.21 -0.80
CA GLY A 20 1.99 16.27 -2.24
C GLY A 20 2.91 15.34 -3.04
N ASN A 21 3.55 15.89 -4.08
CA ASN A 21 4.43 15.15 -4.99
C ASN A 21 5.73 14.65 -4.32
N GLN A 22 6.43 13.72 -4.96
CA GLN A 22 7.64 13.08 -4.42
C GLN A 22 8.91 13.94 -4.54
N LEU A 23 8.89 15.06 -5.29
CA LEU A 23 10.12 15.79 -5.64
C LEU A 23 10.32 17.09 -4.86
N SER A 24 9.25 17.86 -4.62
CA SER A 24 9.35 19.23 -4.13
C SER A 24 8.26 19.62 -3.13
N SER A 25 7.38 18.69 -2.76
CA SER A 25 6.36 18.97 -1.75
C SER A 25 6.95 19.07 -0.34
N ASN A 26 6.17 19.61 0.60
CA ASN A 26 6.61 19.69 1.99
C ASN A 26 6.42 18.34 2.68
N CYS A 27 7.22 18.09 3.72
CA CYS A 27 6.99 17.02 4.67
C CYS A 27 6.26 17.58 5.90
N SER A 28 5.32 16.82 6.45
CA SER A 28 4.54 17.19 7.63
C SER A 28 4.03 15.95 8.35
N ASP A 29 3.72 16.14 9.63
CA ASP A 29 2.97 15.24 10.49
C ASP A 29 1.46 15.19 10.20
N LEU A 30 0.91 16.18 9.47
CA LEU A 30 -0.52 16.26 9.19
C LEU A 30 -1.04 15.14 8.27
N PRO A 31 -0.37 14.78 7.16
CA PRO A 31 -0.81 13.65 6.33
C PRO A 31 -0.76 12.31 7.09
N ILE A 32 0.18 12.17 8.04
CA ILE A 32 0.25 11.01 8.94
C ILE A 32 -1.00 10.95 9.83
N ALA A 33 -1.35 12.07 10.48
CA ALA A 33 -2.54 12.16 11.32
C ALA A 33 -3.82 11.86 10.53
N ASP A 34 -3.95 12.42 9.33
CA ASP A 34 -5.09 12.19 8.43
C ASP A 34 -5.19 10.72 8.02
N ALA A 35 -4.08 10.12 7.59
CA ALA A 35 -4.02 8.70 7.24
C ALA A 35 -4.48 7.80 8.40
N LEU A 36 -3.95 8.01 9.62
CA LEU A 36 -4.32 7.23 10.80
C LEU A 36 -5.81 7.38 11.14
N ARG A 37 -6.35 8.62 11.07
CA ARG A 37 -7.79 8.89 11.31
C ARG A 37 -8.69 8.27 10.23
N ARG A 38 -8.19 8.10 9.01
CA ARG A 38 -8.87 7.35 7.92
C ARG A 38 -8.75 5.84 8.06
N GLY A 39 -8.08 5.33 9.09
CA GLY A 39 -7.95 3.90 9.37
C GLY A 39 -6.67 3.25 8.86
N VAL A 40 -5.73 4.00 8.26
CA VAL A 40 -4.40 3.47 7.89
C VAL A 40 -3.70 2.94 9.13
N ARG A 41 -3.08 1.76 9.02
CA ARG A 41 -2.41 1.05 10.12
C ARG A 41 -0.91 0.91 9.92
N VAL A 42 -0.40 1.13 8.71
CA VAL A 42 1.04 1.15 8.44
C VAL A 42 1.41 2.51 7.88
N VAL A 43 2.34 3.20 8.55
CA VAL A 43 2.86 4.51 8.13
C VAL A 43 4.37 4.42 7.91
N GLU A 44 4.87 5.20 6.96
CA GLU A 44 6.28 5.22 6.57
C GLU A 44 6.95 6.53 6.96
N LEU A 45 8.16 6.43 7.51
CA LEU A 45 9.04 7.54 7.84
C LEU A 45 10.44 7.27 7.29
N ASP A 46 10.95 8.20 6.48
CA ASP A 46 12.29 8.13 5.92
C ASP A 46 13.22 8.99 6.77
N LEU A 47 14.09 8.35 7.52
CA LEU A 47 14.93 8.98 8.52
C LEU A 47 16.26 9.41 7.90
N TRP A 48 16.56 10.70 8.02
CA TRP A 48 17.80 11.28 7.51
C TRP A 48 18.53 12.09 8.58
N PRO A 49 19.88 12.13 8.55
CA PRO A 49 20.66 13.03 9.38
C PRO A 49 20.33 14.50 9.05
N ARG A 50 20.14 15.31 10.09
CA ARG A 50 20.09 16.77 10.04
C ARG A 50 21.30 17.31 10.78
N GLY A 51 22.42 17.45 10.07
CA GLY A 51 23.72 17.72 10.68
C GLY A 51 24.27 16.48 11.41
N THR A 52 25.12 16.69 12.42
CA THR A 52 25.83 15.62 13.12
C THR A 52 25.01 14.89 14.18
N ASP A 53 24.07 15.59 14.82
CA ASP A 53 23.43 15.14 16.06
C ASP A 53 21.90 15.16 16.03
N ASP A 54 21.28 15.47 14.89
CA ASP A 54 19.82 15.53 14.77
C ASP A 54 19.26 14.70 13.62
N VAL A 55 17.97 14.40 13.69
CA VAL A 55 17.26 13.53 12.73
C VAL A 55 16.01 14.22 12.22
N CYS A 56 15.83 14.19 10.91
CA CYS A 56 14.64 14.66 10.24
C CYS A 56 13.97 13.56 9.43
N VAL A 57 12.74 13.83 9.01
CA VAL A 57 11.99 13.01 8.06
C VAL A 57 11.86 13.77 6.75
N LYS A 58 12.31 13.16 5.65
CA LYS A 58 12.25 13.73 4.30
C LYS A 58 12.40 12.65 3.23
N HIS A 59 11.99 12.97 2.00
CA HIS A 59 12.31 12.12 0.86
C HIS A 59 13.73 12.44 0.38
N GLY A 60 14.65 11.49 0.56
CA GLY A 60 16.07 11.66 0.27
C GLY A 60 16.37 12.09 -1.16
N ARG A 61 17.46 12.84 -1.35
CA ARG A 61 17.93 13.29 -2.68
C ARG A 61 16.86 14.04 -3.51
N THR A 62 15.92 14.69 -2.84
CA THR A 62 14.89 15.53 -3.46
C THR A 62 14.86 16.93 -2.85
N LEU A 63 14.00 17.80 -3.40
CA LEU A 63 13.77 19.16 -2.92
C LEU A 63 12.65 19.23 -1.87
N THR A 64 12.22 18.10 -1.32
CA THR A 64 11.19 18.07 -0.29
C THR A 64 11.67 18.75 1.00
N LYS A 65 10.81 19.58 1.60
CA LYS A 65 11.16 20.26 2.86
C LYS A 65 10.96 19.33 4.03
N GLU A 66 12.01 19.10 4.80
CA GLU A 66 12.03 18.16 5.93
C GLU A 66 11.08 18.55 7.08
N VAL A 67 10.71 17.55 7.89
CA VAL A 67 9.99 17.72 9.17
C VAL A 67 10.76 17.06 10.32
N LYS A 68 10.64 17.59 11.54
CA LYS A 68 11.30 17.00 12.72
C LYS A 68 10.67 15.65 13.06
N LEU A 69 11.50 14.63 13.32
CA LEU A 69 11.05 13.29 13.69
C LEU A 69 10.13 13.31 14.92
N GLY A 70 10.48 14.05 15.97
CA GLY A 70 9.65 14.12 17.18
C GLY A 70 8.20 14.56 16.90
N LYS A 71 8.01 15.52 15.99
CA LYS A 71 6.67 15.97 15.59
C LYS A 71 5.85 14.85 14.94
N CYS A 72 6.50 14.03 14.10
CA CYS A 72 5.85 12.86 13.49
C CYS A 72 5.50 11.81 14.55
N LEU A 73 6.41 11.50 15.49
CA LEU A 73 6.15 10.53 16.56
C LEU A 73 5.00 10.97 17.48
N ASP A 74 4.97 12.23 17.88
CA ASP A 74 3.90 12.81 18.70
C ASP A 74 2.54 12.74 17.99
N SER A 75 2.53 13.07 16.69
CA SER A 75 1.33 12.96 15.85
C SER A 75 0.86 11.51 15.72
N ILE A 76 1.77 10.55 15.55
CA ILE A 76 1.42 9.12 15.53
C ILE A 76 0.81 8.73 16.87
N LYS A 77 1.45 9.06 18.00
CA LYS A 77 0.95 8.74 19.34
C LYS A 77 -0.48 9.27 19.56
N ALA A 78 -0.74 10.51 19.15
CA ALA A 78 -2.03 11.15 19.33
C ALA A 78 -3.15 10.55 18.45
N ASN A 79 -2.82 9.93 17.32
CA ASN A 79 -3.79 9.50 16.31
C ASN A 79 -3.84 7.98 16.08
N ALA A 80 -2.86 7.23 16.58
CA ALA A 80 -2.69 5.80 16.32
C ALA A 80 -3.98 5.03 16.55
N PHE A 81 -4.67 5.26 17.67
CA PHE A 81 -5.80 4.45 18.10
C PHE A 81 -7.16 5.17 18.11
N VAL A 82 -7.26 6.32 17.45
CA VAL A 82 -8.52 7.11 17.38
C VAL A 82 -9.62 6.36 16.62
N THR A 83 -9.26 5.75 15.48
CA THR A 83 -10.23 5.08 14.59
C THR A 83 -10.29 3.57 14.82
N SER A 84 -9.20 2.96 15.29
CA SER A 84 -9.07 1.51 15.47
C SER A 84 -8.12 1.20 16.61
N LYS A 85 -8.48 0.23 17.46
CA LYS A 85 -7.62 -0.26 18.55
C LYS A 85 -6.55 -1.23 18.09
N TYR A 86 -6.64 -1.73 16.86
CA TYR A 86 -5.66 -2.69 16.31
C TYR A 86 -4.30 -2.01 16.06
N PRO A 87 -3.20 -2.79 16.03
CA PRO A 87 -1.85 -2.25 16.05
C PRO A 87 -1.55 -1.24 14.93
N VAL A 88 -0.56 -0.38 15.18
CA VAL A 88 0.03 0.50 14.16
C VAL A 88 1.47 0.07 13.91
N ILE A 89 1.84 -0.08 12.64
CA ILE A 89 3.20 -0.42 12.21
C ILE A 89 3.86 0.84 11.65
N ILE A 90 5.04 1.19 12.17
CA ILE A 90 5.87 2.27 11.63
C ILE A 90 6.99 1.63 10.83
N THR A 91 6.98 1.83 9.52
CA THR A 91 8.09 1.41 8.65
C THR A 91 9.13 2.51 8.59
N LEU A 92 10.36 2.22 9.02
CA LEU A 92 11.46 3.18 8.97
C LEU A 92 12.36 2.87 7.79
N GLU A 93 12.53 3.83 6.89
CA GLU A 93 13.64 3.82 5.94
C GLU A 93 14.83 4.54 6.58
N ASP A 94 15.83 3.77 7.00
CA ASP A 94 16.89 4.23 7.88
C ASP A 94 18.17 4.56 7.09
N HIS A 95 18.52 5.85 7.05
CA HIS A 95 19.76 6.39 6.47
C HIS A 95 20.70 6.97 7.55
N LEU A 96 20.59 6.48 8.79
CA LEU A 96 21.25 7.06 9.96
C LEU A 96 22.58 6.36 10.30
N THR A 97 23.46 7.11 10.95
CA THR A 97 24.65 6.55 11.61
C THR A 97 24.27 5.81 12.91
N PRO A 98 25.10 4.91 13.44
CA PRO A 98 24.81 4.20 14.70
C PRO A 98 24.48 5.12 15.89
N LYS A 99 25.17 6.27 15.98
CA LYS A 99 24.89 7.30 17.00
C LYS A 99 23.48 7.88 16.87
N LEU A 100 23.04 8.18 15.65
CA LEU A 100 21.71 8.70 15.39
C LEU A 100 20.63 7.61 15.54
N GLN A 101 20.92 6.35 15.19
CA GLN A 101 20.04 5.21 15.46
C GLN A 101 19.76 5.05 16.95
N PHE A 102 20.79 5.17 17.80
CA PHE A 102 20.62 5.17 19.25
C PHE A 102 19.72 6.33 19.73
N LYS A 103 19.93 7.55 19.19
CA LYS A 103 19.06 8.70 19.48
C LYS A 103 17.61 8.41 19.09
N VAL A 104 17.37 7.84 17.92
CA VAL A 104 16.02 7.48 17.44
C VAL A 104 15.40 6.41 18.33
N ALA A 105 16.14 5.38 18.73
CA ALA A 105 15.66 4.36 19.65
C ALA A 105 15.16 4.97 20.97
N LYS A 106 15.93 5.90 21.53
CA LYS A 106 15.54 6.66 22.72
C LYS A 106 14.28 7.50 22.49
N MET A 107 14.20 8.23 21.37
CA MET A 107 13.02 9.04 21.02
C MET A 107 11.75 8.18 20.88
N ILE A 108 11.84 7.05 20.18
CA ILE A 108 10.72 6.11 19.99
C ILE A 108 10.28 5.54 21.34
N THR A 109 11.22 5.07 22.15
CA THR A 109 10.94 4.50 23.48
C THR A 109 10.30 5.52 24.42
N GLN A 110 10.82 6.75 24.46
CA GLN A 110 10.27 7.83 25.27
C GLN A 110 8.89 8.27 24.80
N THR A 111 8.65 8.28 23.49
CA THR A 111 7.36 8.72 22.94
C THR A 111 6.29 7.67 23.19
N PHE A 112 6.54 6.41 22.86
CA PHE A 112 5.51 5.38 22.86
C PHE A 112 5.42 4.60 24.19
N GLY A 113 6.50 4.49 24.96
CA GLY A 113 6.50 3.80 26.25
C GLY A 113 5.85 2.41 26.15
N ASP A 114 4.82 2.17 26.98
CA ASP A 114 4.09 0.90 27.03
C ASP A 114 3.31 0.55 25.76
N MET A 115 3.12 1.51 24.84
CA MET A 115 2.53 1.22 23.53
C MET A 115 3.50 0.45 22.62
N LEU A 116 4.81 0.52 22.86
CA LEU A 116 5.79 -0.12 22.00
C LEU A 116 5.79 -1.64 22.18
N TYR A 117 5.77 -2.37 21.08
CA TYR A 117 5.92 -3.83 21.06
C TYR A 117 7.23 -4.23 20.39
N TYR A 118 7.93 -5.18 20.99
CA TYR A 118 9.11 -5.86 20.47
C TYR A 118 9.12 -7.31 20.97
N HIS A 119 9.86 -8.19 20.30
CA HIS A 119 9.95 -9.61 20.69
C HIS A 119 11.00 -9.80 21.78
N ASP A 120 10.70 -10.67 22.76
CA ASP A 120 11.66 -11.06 23.80
C ASP A 120 12.71 -12.06 23.29
N SER A 121 12.45 -12.73 22.17
CA SER A 121 13.34 -13.75 21.57
C SER A 121 13.62 -13.48 20.09
N GLU A 122 14.84 -13.78 19.63
CA GLU A 122 15.24 -13.61 18.22
C GLU A 122 14.55 -14.59 17.24
N SER A 123 13.88 -15.64 17.74
CA SER A 123 13.22 -16.68 16.95
C SER A 123 11.70 -16.62 17.10
N CYS A 124 11.06 -15.74 16.34
CA CYS A 124 9.60 -15.71 16.23
C CYS A 124 9.14 -16.53 15.02
N GLN A 125 8.38 -17.60 15.29
CA GLN A 125 7.90 -18.52 14.25
C GLN A 125 6.69 -17.97 13.49
N GLU A 126 5.90 -17.09 14.11
CA GLU A 126 4.64 -16.58 13.56
C GLU A 126 4.35 -15.17 14.12
N PHE A 127 3.68 -14.32 13.35
CA PHE A 127 3.29 -13.01 13.87
C PHE A 127 2.16 -13.14 14.90
N PRO A 128 2.17 -12.38 16.01
CA PRO A 128 1.01 -12.28 16.88
C PRO A 128 -0.21 -11.76 16.12
N SER A 129 -1.39 -12.00 16.66
CA SER A 129 -2.65 -11.55 16.06
C SER A 129 -2.90 -10.05 16.27
N PRO A 130 -3.76 -9.40 15.45
CA PRO A 130 -4.23 -8.05 15.72
C PRO A 130 -4.83 -7.90 17.13
N GLU A 131 -5.53 -8.92 17.63
CA GLU A 131 -6.17 -8.92 18.95
C GLU A 131 -5.14 -8.84 20.09
N GLU A 132 -4.09 -9.67 20.04
CA GLU A 132 -2.99 -9.67 21.04
C GLU A 132 -2.19 -8.36 21.04
N LEU A 133 -2.16 -7.67 19.90
CA LEU A 133 -1.41 -6.44 19.69
C LEU A 133 -2.27 -5.17 19.78
N LYS A 134 -3.45 -5.25 20.41
CA LYS A 134 -4.30 -4.08 20.62
C LYS A 134 -3.54 -2.97 21.33
N GLU A 135 -3.69 -1.77 20.80
CA GLU A 135 -3.09 -0.53 21.30
C GLU A 135 -1.54 -0.57 21.31
N LYS A 136 -0.94 -1.44 20.49
CA LYS A 136 0.51 -1.55 20.31
C LYS A 136 1.02 -0.90 19.01
N ILE A 137 2.25 -0.42 19.08
CA ILE A 137 3.02 0.16 18.00
C ILE A 137 4.23 -0.74 17.72
N LEU A 138 4.40 -1.13 16.46
CA LEU A 138 5.48 -2.02 16.02
C LEU A 138 6.43 -1.25 15.09
N ILE A 139 7.73 -1.41 15.29
CA ILE A 139 8.74 -0.86 14.37
C ILE A 139 9.14 -1.91 13.34
N SER A 140 9.16 -1.52 12.06
CA SER A 140 9.57 -2.36 10.96
C SER A 140 10.67 -1.73 10.12
N THR A 141 11.88 -2.24 10.23
CA THR A 141 13.04 -1.73 9.48
C THR A 141 14.10 -2.82 9.26
N LYS A 142 15.16 -2.49 8.53
CA LYS A 142 16.31 -3.37 8.35
C LYS A 142 17.13 -3.39 9.65
N PRO A 143 17.61 -4.56 10.11
CA PRO A 143 18.58 -4.60 11.19
C PRO A 143 19.83 -3.76 10.84
N PRO A 144 20.47 -3.09 11.83
CA PRO A 144 21.78 -2.48 11.64
C PRO A 144 22.78 -3.49 11.06
N LYS A 145 23.73 -3.02 10.24
CA LYS A 145 24.83 -3.86 9.75
C LYS A 145 25.70 -4.25 10.96
N GLU A 146 25.66 -5.52 11.35
CA GLU A 146 26.61 -6.06 12.34
C GLU A 146 27.99 -6.12 11.68
N TYR A 147 28.88 -5.20 12.04
CA TYR A 147 30.30 -5.36 11.76
C TYR A 147 30.82 -6.43 12.73
N LEU A 148 30.84 -7.67 12.27
CA LEU A 148 31.62 -8.72 12.94
C LEU A 148 33.10 -8.40 12.67
N GLU A 149 33.84 -8.11 13.73
CA GLU A 149 35.31 -8.15 13.71
C GLU A 149 35.74 -9.60 13.42
N ALA A 150 35.91 -9.92 12.15
CA ALA A 150 36.62 -11.12 11.75
C ALA A 150 38.09 -10.74 11.52
N ASN A 151 38.93 -11.11 12.48
CA ASN A 151 40.36 -11.34 12.27
C ASN A 151 40.53 -12.24 11.04
N ASP A 152 41.19 -11.78 9.98
CA ASP A 152 42.58 -12.13 9.70
C ASP A 152 43.05 -11.68 8.30
N ALA A 153 44.37 -11.56 8.21
CA ALA A 153 45.21 -11.08 7.12
C ALA A 153 45.01 -11.74 5.74
N LYS A 154 45.45 -10.96 4.72
CA LYS A 154 45.85 -11.32 3.33
C LYS A 154 44.69 -11.41 2.33
N GLU A 155 44.79 -10.93 1.09
CA GLU A 155 45.95 -10.59 0.25
C GLU A 155 45.50 -9.60 -0.84
N LYS A 156 46.39 -8.69 -1.25
CA LYS A 156 46.18 -7.82 -2.41
C LYS A 156 46.12 -8.67 -3.68
N ASP A 157 45.12 -8.45 -4.52
CA ASP A 157 45.34 -8.59 -5.95
C ASP A 157 44.65 -7.47 -6.73
N SER A 158 45.39 -6.96 -7.70
CA SER A 158 45.14 -5.77 -8.51
C SER A 158 44.44 -6.12 -9.81
N GLY A 159 43.44 -5.33 -10.22
CA GLY A 159 42.79 -5.52 -11.52
C GLY A 159 41.93 -4.31 -11.94
N GLU A 160 42.60 -3.35 -12.57
CA GLU A 160 42.17 -2.37 -13.58
C GLU A 160 40.80 -1.66 -13.53
N LYS A 161 40.92 -0.32 -13.53
CA LYS A 161 39.87 0.68 -13.79
C LYS A 161 39.50 0.70 -15.29
N GLY A 162 38.22 0.56 -15.60
CA GLY A 162 37.62 1.05 -16.84
C GLY A 162 36.77 2.29 -16.55
N LYS A 163 37.10 3.42 -17.18
CA LYS A 163 36.26 4.63 -17.28
C LYS A 163 35.17 4.39 -18.33
N ASP A 164 33.98 4.95 -18.10
CA ASP A 164 33.10 5.61 -19.09
C ASP A 164 31.91 6.19 -18.32
N SER A 165 31.89 7.49 -18.02
CA SER A 165 31.31 8.60 -18.81
C SER A 165 29.79 8.63 -18.76
N ASP A 166 29.26 9.48 -17.87
CA ASP A 166 27.88 9.95 -17.80
C ASP A 166 27.49 10.70 -19.08
N GLU A 167 26.30 10.43 -19.63
CA GLU A 167 25.41 11.45 -20.22
C GLU A 167 23.94 11.04 -20.09
N ASP A 168 23.21 11.74 -19.21
CA ASP A 168 21.75 11.82 -19.18
C ASP A 168 21.24 12.71 -20.32
N VAL A 169 20.40 12.20 -21.22
CA VAL A 169 19.49 13.05 -22.03
C VAL A 169 18.13 12.38 -22.24
N TRP A 170 17.11 13.14 -21.86
CA TRP A 170 15.68 12.91 -21.96
C TRP A 170 15.12 12.80 -23.40
N GLY A 171 14.24 11.83 -23.62
CA GLY A 171 13.12 11.94 -24.57
C GLY A 171 13.17 11.06 -25.83
N LYS A 172 12.32 10.01 -25.87
CA LYS A 172 11.39 9.68 -26.97
C LYS A 172 10.60 8.38 -26.66
N GLU A 173 9.28 8.45 -26.79
CA GLU A 173 8.40 7.32 -27.16
C GLU A 173 8.72 6.87 -28.60
N PRO A 174 8.43 5.62 -29.07
CA PRO A 174 7.09 5.02 -29.04
C PRO A 174 6.94 3.47 -29.01
N GLU A 175 5.67 3.06 -28.84
CA GLU A 175 4.90 1.95 -29.48
C GLU A 175 5.28 0.45 -29.37
N ASP A 176 4.34 -0.28 -28.76
CA ASP A 176 3.73 -1.59 -29.06
C ASP A 176 4.46 -2.76 -29.79
N LEU A 177 4.37 -3.91 -29.10
CA LEU A 177 4.09 -5.29 -29.53
C LEU A 177 5.21 -6.16 -30.19
N ILE A 178 5.44 -7.30 -29.53
CA ILE A 178 5.38 -8.72 -29.99
C ILE A 178 6.52 -9.55 -29.37
N SER A 179 6.09 -10.67 -28.79
CA SER A 179 6.86 -11.75 -28.17
C SER A 179 7.70 -12.57 -29.15
N THR A 180 8.87 -13.03 -28.72
CA THR A 180 9.35 -14.40 -28.97
C THR A 180 10.31 -14.87 -27.87
N GLN A 181 10.22 -16.17 -27.56
CA GLN A 181 11.00 -16.91 -26.59
C GLN A 181 12.41 -17.19 -27.14
N SER A 182 13.41 -16.37 -26.81
CA SER A 182 14.83 -16.79 -26.93
C SER A 182 15.84 -15.98 -26.11
N ASP A 183 15.43 -15.01 -25.28
CA ASP A 183 16.37 -14.17 -24.52
C ASP A 183 16.47 -14.52 -23.02
N LEU A 184 16.03 -15.72 -22.62
CA LEU A 184 15.89 -16.09 -21.20
C LEU A 184 17.22 -16.43 -20.48
N GLU A 185 18.38 -16.33 -21.14
CA GLU A 185 19.68 -16.62 -20.51
C GLU A 185 20.69 -15.46 -20.53
N LYS A 186 20.34 -14.29 -21.11
CA LYS A 186 21.22 -13.11 -21.14
C LYS A 186 20.80 -11.94 -20.25
N VAL A 187 19.67 -12.06 -19.54
CA VAL A 187 19.15 -10.99 -18.65
C VAL A 187 19.47 -11.25 -17.16
N THR A 188 20.15 -12.36 -16.83
CA THR A 188 20.60 -12.66 -15.46
C THR A 188 21.76 -11.77 -14.97
N SER A 189 22.40 -11.00 -15.85
CA SER A 189 23.48 -10.06 -15.53
C SER A 189 23.03 -8.60 -15.34
N SER A 190 21.74 -8.27 -15.52
CA SER A 190 21.23 -6.89 -15.45
C SER A 190 20.47 -6.57 -14.15
N VAL A 191 20.78 -7.28 -13.06
CA VAL A 191 20.14 -7.08 -11.73
C VAL A 191 20.87 -6.01 -10.90
N ASN A 192 21.84 -5.31 -11.48
CA ASN A 192 22.51 -4.16 -10.87
C ASN A 192 22.05 -2.85 -11.51
N ASP A 193 20.87 -2.36 -11.11
CA ASP A 193 20.49 -0.95 -10.92
C ASP A 193 18.95 -0.90 -10.75
N LEU A 194 18.32 -0.21 -9.79
CA LEU A 194 18.56 1.15 -9.34
C LEU A 194 18.29 1.28 -7.82
N SER A 195 19.36 1.49 -7.06
CA SER A 195 19.45 2.37 -5.90
C SER A 195 20.93 2.48 -5.50
N GLN A 196 21.75 3.01 -6.40
CA GLN A 196 23.04 3.59 -6.00
C GLN A 196 22.69 4.90 -5.25
N ASP A 197 22.89 4.94 -3.93
CA ASP A 197 24.14 5.47 -3.39
C ASP A 197 24.33 4.82 -2.02
N ASP A 198 25.56 4.38 -1.77
CA ASP A 198 26.15 4.18 -0.45
C ASP A 198 27.66 3.96 -0.66
N GLU A 199 28.32 4.93 -1.30
CA GLU A 199 29.78 5.07 -1.20
C GLU A 199 30.15 6.53 -0.94
N GLU A 200 30.08 6.94 0.33
CA GLU A 200 30.95 8.00 0.82
C GLU A 200 31.94 7.44 1.85
N ARG A 201 33.22 7.65 1.53
CA ARG A 201 34.37 7.38 2.37
C ARG A 201 34.38 8.35 3.54
N GLY A 202 33.92 7.90 4.70
CA GLY A 202 34.22 8.54 5.99
C GLY A 202 35.23 7.70 6.76
N SER A 203 36.53 8.03 6.72
CA SER A 203 37.48 7.53 7.70
C SER A 203 37.16 8.22 9.03
N CYS A 204 36.63 7.49 10.01
CA CYS A 204 36.59 7.95 11.39
C CYS A 204 37.20 6.86 12.28
N GLU A 205 38.11 7.32 13.13
CA GLU A 205 38.98 6.52 13.98
C GLU A 205 38.18 5.73 15.03
N SER A 206 38.75 4.61 15.45
CA SER A 206 38.14 3.63 16.33
C SER A 206 37.84 4.19 17.73
N ASP A 207 36.57 4.42 18.03
CA ASP A 207 36.09 4.55 19.41
C ASP A 207 35.35 3.27 19.82
N THR A 208 35.98 2.48 20.68
CA THR A 208 35.47 1.22 21.27
C THR A 208 34.16 1.41 22.07
N SER A 209 33.68 2.64 22.27
CA SER A 209 32.40 2.93 22.95
C SER A 209 31.15 2.73 22.07
N CYS A 210 31.30 2.65 20.74
CA CYS A 210 30.19 2.54 19.80
C CYS A 210 29.57 1.14 19.70
N GLN A 211 30.33 0.08 20.05
CA GLN A 211 29.85 -1.32 19.96
C GLN A 211 28.71 -1.63 20.95
N LEU A 212 28.58 -0.87 22.05
CA LEU A 212 27.55 -1.06 23.06
C LEU A 212 26.21 -0.35 22.76
N GLN A 213 26.15 0.53 21.75
CA GLN A 213 25.00 1.45 21.53
C GLN A 213 24.02 1.02 20.41
N ALA A 214 24.47 0.25 19.42
CA ALA A 214 23.62 -0.37 18.40
C ALA A 214 22.56 -1.42 18.88
N PRO A 215 22.69 -2.08 20.05
CA PRO A 215 21.73 -3.10 20.48
C PRO A 215 20.31 -2.59 20.72
N GLU A 216 20.14 -1.36 21.22
CA GLU A 216 18.81 -0.82 21.58
C GLU A 216 17.93 -0.64 20.36
N TYR A 217 18.45 -0.03 19.29
CA TYR A 217 17.70 0.16 18.06
C TYR A 217 17.29 -1.18 17.43
N LYS A 218 18.20 -2.16 17.40
CA LYS A 218 17.91 -3.53 16.91
C LYS A 218 16.80 -4.20 17.72
N ARG A 219 16.79 -4.04 19.05
CA ARG A 219 15.77 -4.61 19.95
C ARG A 219 14.37 -4.06 19.68
N LEU A 220 14.24 -2.80 19.25
CA LEU A 220 12.92 -2.22 18.94
C LEU A 220 12.28 -2.79 17.67
N ILE A 221 13.04 -3.49 16.82
CA ILE A 221 12.56 -3.99 15.53
C ILE A 221 11.68 -5.22 15.74
N ALA A 222 10.36 -5.02 15.79
CA ALA A 222 9.39 -6.10 15.83
C ALA A 222 9.29 -6.86 14.49
N ILE A 223 9.47 -6.16 13.37
CA ILE A 223 9.32 -6.74 12.02
C ILE A 223 10.57 -6.47 11.19
N HIS A 224 11.45 -7.47 11.11
CA HIS A 224 12.70 -7.35 10.35
C HIS A 224 12.45 -7.31 8.83
N ALA A 225 12.86 -6.22 8.20
CA ALA A 225 12.92 -6.11 6.75
C ALA A 225 14.18 -6.81 6.23
N GLY A 226 14.01 -7.77 5.32
CA GLY A 226 15.11 -8.50 4.69
C GLY A 226 15.33 -8.08 3.24
N LYS A 227 16.60 -7.88 2.85
CA LYS A 227 17.03 -7.85 1.44
C LYS A 227 17.95 -9.08 1.20
N PRO A 228 17.38 -10.24 0.87
CA PRO A 228 18.14 -11.47 0.72
C PRO A 228 19.09 -11.38 -0.48
N LYS A 229 20.33 -11.82 -0.29
CA LYS A 229 21.32 -12.00 -1.36
C LYS A 229 20.90 -13.22 -2.21
N GLY A 230 21.11 -13.18 -3.54
CA GLY A 230 20.84 -14.33 -4.42
C GLY A 230 19.56 -14.28 -5.27
N GLY A 231 19.04 -13.08 -5.58
CA GLY A 231 17.94 -12.89 -6.53
C GLY A 231 16.54 -13.18 -5.96
N LEU A 232 15.52 -13.04 -6.81
CA LEU A 232 14.11 -13.02 -6.41
C LEU A 232 13.61 -14.36 -5.86
N ARG A 233 14.06 -15.50 -6.42
CA ARG A 233 13.67 -16.84 -5.95
C ARG A 233 14.17 -17.09 -4.52
N MET A 234 15.43 -16.76 -4.24
CA MET A 234 15.97 -16.82 -2.87
C MET A 234 15.23 -15.84 -1.96
N ALA A 235 14.79 -14.70 -2.51
CA ALA A 235 14.04 -13.74 -1.75
C ALA A 235 12.68 -14.22 -1.26
N LEU A 236 12.04 -15.10 -2.02
CA LEU A 236 10.73 -15.68 -1.72
C LEU A 236 10.83 -16.99 -0.92
N LYS A 237 12.05 -17.47 -0.59
CA LYS A 237 12.21 -18.67 0.24
C LYS A 237 11.64 -18.42 1.64
N VAL A 238 10.79 -19.35 2.07
CA VAL A 238 10.16 -19.33 3.40
C VAL A 238 11.05 -20.08 4.39
N ASP A 239 11.33 -19.44 5.52
CA ASP A 239 12.01 -20.07 6.64
C ASP A 239 10.94 -20.57 7.65
N PRO A 240 10.91 -21.86 7.99
CA PRO A 240 9.94 -22.41 8.93
C PRO A 240 10.12 -21.90 10.37
N ASN A 241 11.25 -21.31 10.72
CA ASN A 241 11.52 -20.84 12.09
C ASN A 241 11.61 -19.31 12.20
N LYS A 242 11.48 -18.58 11.09
CA LYS A 242 11.68 -17.13 11.08
C LYS A 242 10.67 -16.42 10.19
N ILE A 243 10.01 -15.42 10.78
CA ILE A 243 9.20 -14.44 10.06
C ILE A 243 10.03 -13.24 9.62
N ARG A 244 9.67 -12.64 8.48
CA ARG A 244 10.30 -11.42 7.96
C ARG A 244 9.35 -10.63 7.07
N ARG A 245 9.78 -9.42 6.72
CA ARG A 245 9.16 -8.59 5.68
C ARG A 245 10.07 -8.51 4.44
N LEU A 246 9.50 -8.72 3.26
CA LEU A 246 10.11 -8.37 1.97
C LEU A 246 9.39 -7.16 1.38
N SER A 247 10.13 -6.25 0.75
CA SER A 247 9.55 -5.11 0.03
C SER A 247 9.89 -5.20 -1.45
N LEU A 248 8.90 -5.03 -2.34
CA LEU A 248 9.06 -5.02 -3.80
C LEU A 248 8.35 -3.80 -4.40
N SER A 249 8.89 -3.24 -5.48
CA SER A 249 8.14 -2.26 -6.29
C SER A 249 7.01 -2.95 -7.05
N GLU A 250 6.00 -2.20 -7.49
CA GLU A 250 4.90 -2.73 -8.31
C GLU A 250 5.40 -3.52 -9.54
N GLN A 251 6.47 -3.06 -10.20
CA GLN A 251 7.04 -3.69 -11.39
C GLN A 251 7.79 -4.99 -11.05
N LEU A 252 8.47 -5.02 -9.90
CA LEU A 252 9.15 -6.23 -9.44
C LEU A 252 8.14 -7.30 -9.00
N LEU A 253 7.00 -6.90 -8.44
CA LEU A 253 5.92 -7.83 -8.16
C LEU A 253 5.36 -8.45 -9.43
N GLU A 254 5.11 -7.67 -10.49
CA GLU A 254 4.66 -8.20 -11.78
C GLU A 254 5.61 -9.26 -12.33
N LYS A 255 6.92 -8.97 -12.31
CA LYS A 255 7.98 -9.93 -12.69
C LYS A 255 7.97 -11.15 -11.78
N ALA A 256 7.82 -10.97 -10.47
CA ALA A 256 7.74 -12.05 -9.49
C ALA A 256 6.56 -12.99 -9.75
N LEU A 257 5.39 -12.43 -10.08
CA LEU A 257 4.19 -13.22 -10.34
C LEU A 257 4.26 -13.96 -11.67
N ALA A 258 4.91 -13.35 -12.68
CA ALA A 258 5.14 -13.99 -13.96
C ALA A 258 6.07 -15.22 -13.85
N SER A 259 7.12 -15.13 -13.01
CA SER A 259 8.14 -16.20 -12.91
C SER A 259 7.94 -17.15 -11.72
N TYR A 260 7.40 -16.66 -10.60
CA TYR A 260 7.41 -17.35 -9.29
C TYR A 260 6.10 -17.18 -8.51
N GLY A 261 4.94 -17.08 -9.18
CA GLY A 261 3.65 -16.79 -8.54
C GLY A 261 3.30 -17.68 -7.34
N ALA A 262 3.57 -18.99 -7.44
CA ALA A 262 3.38 -19.94 -6.35
C ALA A 262 4.22 -19.60 -5.10
N ASP A 263 5.49 -19.23 -5.33
CA ASP A 263 6.42 -18.90 -4.26
C ASP A 263 6.04 -17.58 -3.59
N VAL A 264 5.47 -16.62 -4.35
CA VAL A 264 4.93 -15.36 -3.80
C VAL A 264 3.78 -15.66 -2.84
N ILE A 265 2.79 -16.46 -3.24
CA ILE A 265 1.64 -16.79 -2.39
C ILE A 265 2.10 -17.57 -1.16
N ARG A 266 2.97 -18.57 -1.34
CA ARG A 266 3.54 -19.32 -0.21
C ARG A 266 4.32 -18.42 0.76
N PHE A 267 5.02 -17.41 0.24
CA PHE A 267 5.71 -16.42 1.05
C PHE A 267 4.71 -15.60 1.89
N THR A 268 3.62 -15.11 1.29
CA THR A 268 2.64 -14.25 1.95
C THR A 268 1.72 -14.97 2.94
N GLN A 269 1.68 -16.30 2.94
CA GLN A 269 0.98 -17.06 3.99
C GLN A 269 1.61 -16.80 5.38
N LYS A 270 2.95 -16.80 5.44
CA LYS A 270 3.70 -16.68 6.69
C LYS A 270 4.38 -15.32 6.91
N ASN A 271 4.88 -14.71 5.84
CA ASN A 271 5.71 -13.51 5.88
C ASN A 271 4.93 -12.29 5.39
N PHE A 272 5.43 -11.10 5.72
CA PHE A 272 4.89 -9.88 5.13
C PHE A 272 5.52 -9.57 3.78
N LEU A 273 4.68 -9.31 2.79
CA LEU A 273 5.07 -8.71 1.53
C LEU A 273 4.54 -7.27 1.46
N ARG A 274 5.46 -6.31 1.36
CA ARG A 274 5.17 -4.90 1.14
C ARG A 274 5.38 -4.54 -0.32
N ILE A 275 4.38 -3.93 -0.93
CA ILE A 275 4.44 -3.44 -2.30
C ILE A 275 4.40 -1.92 -2.28
N TYR A 276 5.28 -1.27 -3.01
CA TYR A 276 5.36 0.20 -3.06
C TYR A 276 5.35 0.73 -4.50
N PRO A 277 4.90 1.98 -4.72
CA PRO A 277 4.85 2.59 -6.05
C PRO A 277 6.25 2.70 -6.66
N LYS A 278 6.37 2.57 -7.99
CA LYS A 278 7.65 2.77 -8.68
C LYS A 278 8.15 4.22 -8.57
N GLY A 279 9.47 4.42 -8.58
CA GLY A 279 10.10 5.73 -8.42
C GLY A 279 9.69 6.78 -9.46
N THR A 280 9.28 6.37 -10.67
CA THR A 280 8.82 7.30 -11.72
C THR A 280 7.44 7.92 -11.46
N ARG A 281 6.73 7.52 -10.39
CA ARG A 281 5.46 8.14 -9.96
C ARG A 281 5.69 9.42 -9.17
N PHE A 282 6.42 10.37 -9.76
CA PHE A 282 6.78 11.64 -9.12
C PHE A 282 5.56 12.47 -8.68
N ASN A 283 4.45 12.37 -9.42
CA ASN A 283 3.18 13.01 -9.08
C ASN A 283 2.39 12.33 -7.94
N SER A 284 2.96 11.30 -7.31
CA SER A 284 2.31 10.52 -6.25
C SER A 284 1.03 9.80 -6.71
N SER A 285 0.96 9.41 -7.98
CA SER A 285 -0.07 8.49 -8.47
C SER A 285 0.06 7.12 -7.81
N ASN A 286 -1.03 6.35 -7.83
CA ASN A 286 -1.08 4.99 -7.27
C ASN A 286 -1.31 3.94 -8.38
N TYR A 287 -0.87 2.72 -8.09
CA TYR A 287 -1.03 1.54 -8.96
C TYR A 287 -2.34 0.79 -8.64
N LYS A 288 -2.76 -0.17 -9.47
CA LYS A 288 -3.95 -0.98 -9.15
C LYS A 288 -3.62 -1.89 -7.95
N PRO A 289 -4.36 -1.86 -6.83
CA PRO A 289 -4.03 -2.68 -5.65
C PRO A 289 -4.30 -4.18 -5.85
N GLN A 290 -5.17 -4.54 -6.82
CA GLN A 290 -5.61 -5.91 -7.04
C GLN A 290 -4.45 -6.89 -7.26
N ILE A 291 -3.37 -6.48 -7.95
CA ILE A 291 -2.20 -7.33 -8.18
C ILE A 291 -1.54 -7.81 -6.89
N GLY A 292 -1.50 -6.96 -5.85
CA GLY A 292 -0.98 -7.33 -4.54
C GLY A 292 -1.96 -8.20 -3.76
N TRP A 293 -3.24 -7.85 -3.75
CA TRP A 293 -4.24 -8.61 -2.97
C TRP A 293 -4.44 -10.03 -3.51
N MET A 294 -4.47 -10.19 -4.83
CA MET A 294 -4.59 -11.50 -5.47
C MET A 294 -3.40 -12.43 -5.21
N SER A 295 -2.26 -11.87 -4.79
CA SER A 295 -1.06 -12.63 -4.40
C SER A 295 -0.87 -12.74 -2.87
N GLY A 296 -1.85 -12.27 -2.10
CA GLY A 296 -1.83 -12.31 -0.64
C GLY A 296 -0.94 -11.25 0.02
N ALA A 297 -0.41 -10.29 -0.73
CA ALA A 297 0.42 -9.22 -0.19
C ALA A 297 -0.38 -8.37 0.81
N GLN A 298 0.14 -8.24 2.03
CA GLN A 298 -0.56 -7.62 3.14
C GLN A 298 -0.43 -6.10 3.11
N MET A 299 0.75 -5.60 2.73
CA MET A 299 1.11 -4.18 2.83
C MET A 299 1.19 -3.56 1.44
N ILE A 300 0.05 -3.18 0.89
CA ILE A 300 -0.01 -2.46 -0.38
C ILE A 300 0.10 -0.96 -0.08
N ALA A 301 1.33 -0.43 -0.15
CA ALA A 301 1.63 0.93 0.25
C ALA A 301 1.20 1.95 -0.81
N PHE A 302 0.35 2.91 -0.41
CA PHE A 302 -0.26 3.90 -1.29
C PHE A 302 0.07 5.32 -0.86
N ASN A 303 0.24 6.21 -1.84
CA ASN A 303 0.34 7.65 -1.64
C ASN A 303 -1.03 8.18 -1.20
N MET A 304 -1.22 8.39 0.10
CA MET A 304 -2.51 8.74 0.72
C MET A 304 -2.93 10.20 0.52
N GLN A 305 -1.97 11.07 0.17
CA GLN A 305 -2.13 12.48 -0.18
C GLN A 305 -2.70 12.69 -1.60
N GLY A 306 -2.70 11.64 -2.42
CA GLY A 306 -3.25 11.66 -3.78
C GLY A 306 -4.77 11.47 -3.81
N TYR A 307 -5.29 11.25 -5.02
CA TYR A 307 -6.68 10.88 -5.24
C TYR A 307 -6.83 10.05 -6.51
N GLY A 308 -8.01 9.48 -6.73
CA GLY A 308 -8.36 8.76 -7.95
C GLY A 308 -8.66 7.28 -7.73
N ARG A 309 -8.98 6.60 -8.84
CA ARG A 309 -9.57 5.25 -8.84
C ARG A 309 -8.84 4.23 -7.97
N ALA A 310 -7.51 4.17 -8.07
CA ALA A 310 -6.73 3.25 -7.27
C ALA A 310 -6.94 3.46 -5.76
N LEU A 311 -6.93 4.72 -5.31
CA LEU A 311 -7.14 5.05 -3.91
C LEU A 311 -8.60 4.80 -3.48
N TRP A 312 -9.57 5.00 -4.36
CA TRP A 312 -10.97 4.65 -4.09
C TRP A 312 -11.15 3.15 -3.86
N LEU A 313 -10.45 2.30 -4.62
CA LEU A 313 -10.45 0.85 -4.39
C LEU A 313 -9.83 0.50 -3.03
N MET A 314 -8.71 1.14 -2.69
CA MET A 314 -8.03 0.97 -1.41
C MET A 314 -8.96 1.33 -0.23
N GLU A 315 -9.57 2.53 -0.27
CA GLU A 315 -10.55 2.97 0.70
C GLU A 315 -11.76 2.03 0.76
N GLY A 316 -12.27 1.60 -0.40
CA GLY A 316 -13.39 0.67 -0.52
C GLY A 316 -13.14 -0.65 0.19
N MET A 317 -11.98 -1.27 -0.06
CA MET A 317 -11.58 -2.52 0.60
C MET A 317 -11.51 -2.35 2.12
N PHE A 318 -10.87 -1.28 2.60
CA PHE A 318 -10.66 -1.06 4.03
C PHE A 318 -11.87 -0.45 4.77
N ARG A 319 -13.00 -0.22 4.08
CA ARG A 319 -14.30 -0.06 4.76
C ARG A 319 -14.83 -1.37 5.33
N ALA A 320 -14.36 -2.51 4.82
CA ALA A 320 -14.66 -3.82 5.39
C ALA A 320 -14.23 -3.92 6.85
N ASN A 321 -14.77 -4.91 7.58
CA ASN A 321 -14.42 -5.16 8.97
C ASN A 321 -14.49 -3.90 9.86
N GLY A 322 -15.56 -3.11 9.67
CA GLY A 322 -15.82 -1.91 10.47
C GLY A 322 -14.85 -0.75 10.25
N GLY A 323 -14.06 -0.73 9.18
CA GLY A 323 -13.11 0.36 8.92
C GLY A 323 -11.85 0.30 9.78
N CYS A 324 -11.57 -0.84 10.41
CA CYS A 324 -10.52 -0.94 11.42
C CYS A 324 -9.08 -1.00 10.85
N GLY A 325 -8.94 -1.05 9.53
CA GLY A 325 -7.66 -1.05 8.81
C GLY A 325 -7.01 -2.44 8.64
N TYR A 326 -7.67 -3.50 9.12
CA TYR A 326 -7.27 -4.89 8.93
C TYR A 326 -8.43 -5.69 8.32
N VAL A 327 -8.19 -6.39 7.21
CA VAL A 327 -9.19 -7.24 6.54
C VAL A 327 -8.61 -8.64 6.39
N LYS A 328 -9.30 -9.67 6.90
CA LYS A 328 -8.81 -11.05 6.82
C LYS A 328 -8.68 -11.46 5.36
N LYS A 329 -7.57 -12.09 5.00
CA LYS A 329 -7.41 -12.71 3.67
C LYS A 329 -8.45 -13.82 3.49
N PRO A 330 -8.86 -14.12 2.24
CA PRO A 330 -9.59 -15.34 1.93
C PRO A 330 -8.78 -16.59 2.31
N ASP A 331 -9.46 -17.66 2.72
CA ASP A 331 -8.83 -18.90 3.21
C ASP A 331 -7.85 -19.50 2.20
N PHE A 332 -8.13 -19.37 0.90
CA PHE A 332 -7.27 -19.85 -0.18
C PHE A 332 -5.93 -19.09 -0.32
N LEU A 333 -5.75 -17.93 0.34
CA LEU A 333 -4.48 -17.18 0.45
C LEU A 333 -3.80 -17.33 1.81
N MET A 334 -4.37 -18.15 2.70
CA MET A 334 -3.83 -18.42 4.03
C MET A 334 -3.31 -19.86 4.13
N ASP A 335 -4.03 -20.82 3.57
CA ASP A 335 -3.64 -22.23 3.63
C ASP A 335 -3.09 -22.71 2.29
N ALA A 336 -1.96 -23.42 2.34
CA ALA A 336 -1.63 -24.37 1.29
C ALA A 336 -2.58 -25.55 1.51
N GLY A 337 -3.69 -25.61 0.76
CA GLY A 337 -4.67 -26.70 0.93
C GLY A 337 -4.00 -28.07 1.00
N SER A 338 -4.66 -29.04 1.63
CA SER A 338 -4.15 -30.38 1.96
C SER A 338 -3.51 -31.18 0.79
N ASN A 339 -3.65 -30.72 -0.46
CA ASN A 339 -3.09 -31.33 -1.66
C ASN A 339 -1.91 -30.56 -2.28
N GLY A 340 -1.41 -29.49 -1.65
CA GLY A 340 -0.29 -28.69 -2.19
C GLY A 340 -0.61 -27.89 -3.46
N GLN A 341 -1.84 -27.96 -3.99
CA GLN A 341 -2.33 -27.08 -5.04
C GLN A 341 -2.71 -25.74 -4.40
N GLY A 342 -1.79 -24.78 -4.45
CA GLY A 342 -2.07 -23.40 -4.07
C GLY A 342 -3.11 -22.77 -5.00
N PHE A 343 -3.85 -21.79 -4.50
CA PHE A 343 -4.70 -20.94 -5.34
C PHE A 343 -3.85 -20.24 -6.39
N TYR A 344 -4.22 -20.37 -7.66
CA TYR A 344 -3.64 -19.57 -8.74
C TYR A 344 -4.72 -18.63 -9.31
N PRO A 345 -4.45 -17.32 -9.33
CA PRO A 345 -5.32 -16.31 -9.95
C PRO A 345 -5.82 -16.66 -11.35
N LYS A 346 -5.06 -17.45 -12.12
CA LYS A 346 -5.35 -17.79 -13.52
C LYS A 346 -6.28 -19.01 -13.69
N ASP A 347 -6.48 -19.81 -12.64
CA ASP A 347 -7.18 -21.10 -12.75
C ASP A 347 -8.67 -21.00 -12.40
N ASN A 348 -9.12 -19.89 -11.82
CA ASN A 348 -10.53 -19.68 -11.46
C ASN A 348 -11.29 -18.97 -12.57
N SER A 349 -11.84 -19.75 -13.50
CA SER A 349 -12.74 -19.24 -14.55
C SER A 349 -14.23 -19.46 -14.25
N CYS A 350 -14.57 -20.32 -13.27
CA CYS A 350 -15.97 -20.64 -12.98
C CYS A 350 -16.55 -19.66 -11.94
N PRO A 351 -17.66 -18.97 -12.25
CA PRO A 351 -18.37 -18.14 -11.28
C PRO A 351 -18.85 -18.95 -10.08
N LYS A 352 -18.51 -18.49 -8.87
CA LYS A 352 -18.92 -19.09 -7.59
C LYS A 352 -20.17 -18.42 -7.01
N LYS A 353 -20.40 -17.15 -7.36
CA LYS A 353 -21.48 -16.33 -6.81
C LYS A 353 -21.93 -15.32 -7.85
N THR A 354 -23.22 -15.03 -7.93
CA THR A 354 -23.71 -13.94 -8.77
C THR A 354 -24.22 -12.79 -7.91
N LEU A 355 -23.74 -11.58 -8.17
CA LEU A 355 -24.25 -10.35 -7.56
C LEU A 355 -25.13 -9.62 -8.57
N LYS A 356 -26.41 -9.43 -8.24
CA LYS A 356 -27.30 -8.51 -8.93
C LYS A 356 -27.32 -7.17 -8.21
N VAL A 357 -27.17 -6.09 -8.97
CA VAL A 357 -27.19 -4.71 -8.47
C VAL A 357 -28.22 -3.94 -9.25
N LYS A 358 -29.26 -3.44 -8.58
CA LYS A 358 -30.23 -2.53 -9.20
C LYS A 358 -30.06 -1.12 -8.66
N VAL A 359 -29.71 -0.19 -9.55
CA VAL A 359 -29.65 1.24 -9.25
C VAL A 359 -31.04 1.81 -9.48
N LEU A 360 -31.73 2.19 -8.40
CA LEU A 360 -33.11 2.67 -8.46
C LEU A 360 -33.14 4.16 -8.79
N MET A 361 -32.55 4.98 -7.93
CA MET A 361 -32.52 6.43 -8.06
C MET A 361 -31.33 7.04 -7.31
N GLY A 362 -31.07 8.33 -7.53
CA GLY A 362 -30.11 9.13 -6.76
C GLY A 362 -30.76 10.42 -6.26
N ASP A 363 -30.26 10.95 -5.15
CA ASP A 363 -30.73 12.20 -4.55
C ASP A 363 -29.64 12.83 -3.66
N GLY A 364 -29.83 14.10 -3.29
CA GLY A 364 -29.03 14.84 -2.31
C GLY A 364 -28.04 15.84 -2.91
N TRP A 365 -27.86 15.86 -4.24
CA TRP A 365 -26.93 16.80 -4.89
C TRP A 365 -27.33 18.27 -4.66
N LEU A 366 -28.61 18.63 -4.68
CA LEU A 366 -29.06 20.01 -4.38
C LEU A 366 -28.75 20.47 -2.95
N LEU A 367 -28.52 19.54 -2.03
CA LEU A 367 -28.18 19.84 -0.64
C LEU A 367 -26.66 20.00 -0.46
N ASP A 368 -25.86 19.31 -1.26
CA ASP A 368 -24.40 19.36 -1.22
C ASP A 368 -23.79 20.40 -2.18
N PHE A 369 -24.52 20.78 -3.24
CA PHE A 369 -24.03 21.61 -4.33
C PHE A 369 -24.95 22.78 -4.65
N LYS A 370 -24.38 23.85 -5.20
CA LYS A 370 -25.16 24.95 -5.77
C LYS A 370 -25.87 24.48 -7.04
N LYS A 371 -27.01 25.08 -7.36
CA LYS A 371 -27.76 24.80 -8.60
C LYS A 371 -26.94 24.98 -9.88
N THR A 372 -25.89 25.81 -9.83
CA THR A 372 -25.02 26.10 -10.98
C THR A 372 -23.73 25.28 -10.96
N HIS A 373 -23.67 24.19 -10.17
CA HIS A 373 -22.42 23.46 -9.95
C HIS A 373 -22.01 22.61 -11.15
N PHE A 374 -22.98 21.90 -11.73
CA PHE A 374 -22.79 21.07 -12.91
C PHE A 374 -23.07 21.94 -14.13
N ASP A 375 -24.34 22.29 -14.35
CA ASP A 375 -24.73 23.20 -15.43
C ASP A 375 -25.06 24.60 -14.96
N SER A 376 -24.74 25.60 -15.78
CA SER A 376 -25.03 27.00 -15.47
C SER A 376 -26.51 27.37 -15.64
N TYR A 377 -27.23 26.69 -16.54
CA TYR A 377 -28.56 27.12 -17.01
C TYR A 377 -29.63 26.02 -17.00
N SER A 378 -29.25 24.77 -16.75
CA SER A 378 -30.13 23.60 -16.66
C SER A 378 -29.87 22.82 -15.36
N PRO A 379 -30.77 21.90 -14.97
CA PRO A 379 -30.39 20.81 -14.07
C PRO A 379 -29.41 19.84 -14.76
N PRO A 380 -28.72 18.99 -13.98
CA PRO A 380 -27.71 18.06 -14.48
C PRO A 380 -28.26 16.86 -15.24
N ASP A 381 -27.43 16.31 -16.13
CA ASP A 381 -27.71 15.12 -16.93
C ASP A 381 -26.96 13.89 -16.38
N PHE A 382 -27.52 13.24 -15.36
CA PHE A 382 -26.80 12.18 -14.65
C PHE A 382 -26.89 10.78 -15.26
N PHE A 383 -25.76 10.06 -15.25
CA PHE A 383 -25.71 8.61 -15.44
C PHE A 383 -24.81 7.93 -14.42
N VAL A 384 -25.05 6.64 -14.19
CA VAL A 384 -24.29 5.81 -13.25
C VAL A 384 -23.51 4.74 -13.99
N ARG A 385 -22.23 4.62 -13.65
CA ARG A 385 -21.36 3.52 -14.04
C ARG A 385 -21.27 2.54 -12.88
N VAL A 386 -21.56 1.27 -13.12
CA VAL A 386 -21.52 0.19 -12.12
C VAL A 386 -20.65 -0.93 -12.67
N GLY A 387 -19.70 -1.39 -11.87
CA GLY A 387 -18.78 -2.44 -12.30
C GLY A 387 -18.06 -3.10 -11.15
N ILE A 388 -17.25 -4.10 -11.49
CA ILE A 388 -16.46 -4.88 -10.53
C ILE A 388 -14.98 -4.59 -10.77
N ALA A 389 -14.24 -4.41 -9.68
CA ALA A 389 -12.79 -4.45 -9.66
C ALA A 389 -12.35 -5.63 -8.79
N GLY A 390 -11.49 -6.51 -9.31
CA GLY A 390 -11.18 -7.76 -8.62
C GLY A 390 -10.24 -8.62 -9.47
N ALA A 391 -10.52 -9.92 -9.52
CA ALA A 391 -9.86 -10.81 -10.47
C ALA A 391 -10.09 -10.32 -11.91
N PRO A 392 -9.09 -10.45 -12.83
CA PRO A 392 -9.26 -10.02 -14.22
C PRO A 392 -10.49 -10.60 -14.92
N VAL A 393 -10.90 -11.82 -14.55
CA VAL A 393 -12.08 -12.49 -15.12
C VAL A 393 -13.41 -11.86 -14.66
N ASP A 394 -13.38 -11.19 -13.50
CA ASP A 394 -14.54 -10.54 -12.88
C ASP A 394 -14.61 -9.05 -13.26
N GLU A 395 -13.55 -8.46 -13.84
CA GLU A 395 -13.50 -7.02 -14.16
C GLU A 395 -14.46 -6.68 -15.32
N VAL A 396 -15.55 -6.00 -14.99
CA VAL A 396 -16.52 -5.46 -15.96
C VAL A 396 -17.02 -4.10 -15.50
N MET A 397 -17.41 -3.23 -16.43
CA MET A 397 -17.99 -1.92 -16.13
C MET A 397 -19.08 -1.59 -17.14
N GLU A 398 -20.29 -1.36 -16.65
CA GLU A 398 -21.46 -0.98 -17.44
C GLU A 398 -21.99 0.38 -17.00
N LYS A 399 -22.87 0.98 -17.80
CA LYS A 399 -23.53 2.26 -17.47
C LYS A 399 -25.04 2.23 -17.64
N THR A 400 -25.74 3.09 -16.90
CA THR A 400 -27.16 3.38 -17.12
C THR A 400 -27.35 4.22 -18.40
N LYS A 401 -28.61 4.47 -18.75
CA LYS A 401 -28.94 5.61 -19.62
C LYS A 401 -28.71 6.91 -18.85
N ILE A 402 -28.60 8.01 -19.59
CA ILE A 402 -28.56 9.35 -19.04
C ILE A 402 -30.00 9.75 -18.70
N GLU A 403 -30.19 10.28 -17.49
CA GLU A 403 -31.43 10.92 -17.07
C GLU A 403 -31.21 12.43 -17.16
N TYR A 404 -31.92 13.07 -18.09
CA TYR A 404 -31.71 14.47 -18.45
C TYR A 404 -32.47 15.42 -17.54
N ASP A 405 -31.92 16.63 -17.35
CA ASP A 405 -32.55 17.77 -16.69
C ASP A 405 -33.14 17.43 -15.30
N THR A 406 -32.44 16.66 -14.47
CA THR A 406 -32.95 16.28 -13.14
C THR A 406 -31.90 16.16 -12.04
N TRP A 407 -32.20 16.73 -10.87
CA TRP A 407 -31.40 16.57 -9.65
C TRP A 407 -31.71 15.28 -8.89
N THR A 408 -32.80 14.60 -9.24
CA THR A 408 -33.28 13.36 -8.60
C THR A 408 -33.52 12.27 -9.65
N PRO A 409 -32.47 11.81 -10.33
CA PRO A 409 -32.58 10.84 -11.43
C PRO A 409 -33.11 9.48 -10.96
N ILE A 410 -33.95 8.84 -11.77
CA ILE A 410 -34.52 7.50 -11.53
C ILE A 410 -34.12 6.59 -12.69
N TRP A 411 -33.10 5.76 -12.51
CA TRP A 411 -32.58 4.88 -13.57
C TRP A 411 -33.27 3.51 -13.64
N ASN A 412 -33.68 2.95 -12.50
CA ASN A 412 -34.26 1.60 -12.39
C ASN A 412 -33.54 0.47 -13.16
N LYS A 413 -32.22 0.59 -13.36
CA LYS A 413 -31.42 -0.38 -14.14
C LYS A 413 -30.83 -1.46 -13.23
N GLU A 414 -30.97 -2.72 -13.63
CA GLU A 414 -30.32 -3.87 -13.01
C GLU A 414 -29.07 -4.29 -13.79
N PHE A 415 -28.04 -4.67 -13.06
CA PHE A 415 -26.76 -5.19 -13.54
C PHE A 415 -26.51 -6.56 -12.90
N ILE A 416 -25.93 -7.50 -13.64
CA ILE A 416 -25.71 -8.87 -13.18
C ILE A 416 -24.22 -9.20 -13.33
N PHE A 417 -23.58 -9.52 -12.21
CA PHE A 417 -22.15 -9.80 -12.14
C PHE A 417 -21.90 -11.23 -11.64
N PRO A 418 -21.61 -12.19 -12.54
CA PRO A 418 -21.08 -13.49 -12.14
C PRO A 418 -19.63 -13.34 -11.66
N LEU A 419 -19.29 -13.86 -10.48
CA LEU A 419 -18.00 -13.64 -9.82
C LEU A 419 -17.29 -14.97 -9.53
N ALA A 420 -16.09 -15.14 -10.07
CA ALA A 420 -15.20 -16.26 -9.81
C ALA A 420 -14.44 -16.10 -8.48
N VAL A 421 -14.09 -14.87 -8.10
CA VAL A 421 -13.37 -14.56 -6.84
C VAL A 421 -14.11 -13.46 -6.06
N PRO A 422 -15.35 -13.73 -5.59
CA PRO A 422 -16.17 -12.74 -4.89
C PRO A 422 -15.51 -12.19 -3.60
N GLU A 423 -14.60 -12.93 -2.98
CA GLU A 423 -13.91 -12.54 -1.75
C GLU A 423 -12.92 -11.38 -1.93
N LEU A 424 -12.45 -11.14 -3.17
CA LEU A 424 -11.56 -10.04 -3.53
C LEU A 424 -12.22 -9.00 -4.46
N ALA A 425 -13.50 -9.20 -4.79
CA ALA A 425 -14.24 -8.31 -5.64
C ALA A 425 -14.71 -7.05 -4.89
N LEU A 426 -14.55 -5.90 -5.54
CA LEU A 426 -15.06 -4.60 -5.11
C LEU A 426 -16.09 -4.12 -6.12
N LEU A 427 -17.31 -3.84 -5.66
CA LEU A 427 -18.31 -3.14 -6.44
C LEU A 427 -17.93 -1.66 -6.52
N ARG A 428 -17.70 -1.17 -7.74
CA ARG A 428 -17.39 0.22 -8.04
C ARG A 428 -18.60 0.89 -8.66
N VAL A 429 -19.00 2.01 -8.08
CA VAL A 429 -20.10 2.84 -8.56
C VAL A 429 -19.61 4.26 -8.73
N GLU A 430 -19.82 4.84 -9.90
CA GLU A 430 -19.44 6.22 -10.22
C GLU A 430 -20.64 6.92 -10.85
N VAL A 431 -21.00 8.10 -10.36
CA VAL A 431 -22.00 8.97 -10.98
C VAL A 431 -21.28 10.07 -11.71
N HIS A 432 -21.68 10.28 -12.96
CA HIS A 432 -21.17 11.34 -13.82
C HIS A 432 -22.34 12.14 -14.34
N GLU A 433 -22.07 13.41 -14.58
CA GLU A 433 -22.94 14.34 -15.28
C GLU A 433 -22.43 14.43 -16.72
N HIS A 434 -23.33 14.37 -17.70
CA HIS A 434 -22.99 14.24 -19.10
C HIS A 434 -22.96 15.59 -19.80
N ASP A 435 -21.76 16.01 -20.22
CA ASP A 435 -21.60 17.17 -21.10
C ASP A 435 -21.38 16.71 -22.55
N ILE A 436 -22.14 17.30 -23.48
CA ILE A 436 -22.06 17.00 -24.92
C ILE A 436 -20.75 17.51 -25.53
N ASN A 437 -20.25 18.65 -25.05
CA ASN A 437 -19.14 19.38 -25.66
C ASN A 437 -17.87 19.36 -24.79
N GLU A 438 -18.01 19.02 -23.52
CA GLU A 438 -16.88 18.92 -22.59
C GLU A 438 -16.72 17.50 -22.05
N LYS A 439 -15.85 17.35 -21.07
CA LYS A 439 -15.65 16.09 -20.38
C LYS A 439 -16.67 15.98 -19.27
N ASP A 440 -17.39 14.86 -19.23
CA ASP A 440 -18.33 14.51 -18.16
C ASP A 440 -17.84 14.93 -16.76
N ASP A 441 -18.71 15.63 -16.05
CA ASP A 441 -18.46 16.11 -14.72
C ASP A 441 -18.67 15.03 -13.67
N PHE A 442 -17.95 15.12 -12.56
CA PHE A 442 -17.94 14.06 -11.55
C PHE A 442 -19.02 14.29 -10.48
N GLY A 443 -20.08 13.49 -10.53
CA GLY A 443 -21.18 13.53 -9.57
C GLY A 443 -20.89 12.80 -8.25
N GLY A 444 -19.99 11.81 -8.23
CA GLY A 444 -19.61 11.08 -7.02
C GLY A 444 -19.15 9.66 -7.28
N GLN A 445 -18.55 9.01 -6.28
CA GLN A 445 -18.18 7.60 -6.34
C GLN A 445 -18.42 6.87 -5.02
N THR A 446 -18.55 5.56 -5.09
CA THR A 446 -18.38 4.68 -3.94
C THR A 446 -17.78 3.36 -4.37
N CYS A 447 -16.97 2.76 -3.50
CA CYS A 447 -16.43 1.41 -3.67
C CYS A 447 -16.83 0.58 -2.44
N LEU A 448 -17.39 -0.60 -2.68
CA LEU A 448 -17.91 -1.50 -1.65
C LEU A 448 -17.30 -2.90 -1.79
N PRO A 449 -16.77 -3.51 -0.72
CA PRO A 449 -16.32 -4.89 -0.77
C PRO A 449 -17.52 -5.82 -0.95
N VAL A 450 -17.51 -6.64 -2.00
CA VAL A 450 -18.66 -7.51 -2.34
C VAL A 450 -18.98 -8.48 -1.20
N SER A 451 -17.96 -8.97 -0.50
CA SER A 451 -18.11 -9.84 0.68
C SER A 451 -18.90 -9.21 1.84
N GLU A 452 -18.95 -7.88 1.92
CA GLU A 452 -19.60 -7.12 3.01
C GLU A 452 -20.96 -6.52 2.59
N ILE A 453 -21.36 -6.69 1.33
CA ILE A 453 -22.65 -6.18 0.86
C ILE A 453 -23.80 -6.99 1.49
N ARG A 454 -24.77 -6.28 2.05
CA ARG A 454 -26.02 -6.88 2.58
C ARG A 454 -27.09 -6.88 1.49
N GLN A 455 -27.86 -7.96 1.41
CA GLN A 455 -29.01 -8.03 0.50
C GLN A 455 -30.10 -7.02 0.88
N GLY A 456 -30.97 -6.70 -0.07
CA GLY A 456 -32.08 -5.76 0.10
C GLY A 456 -31.81 -4.38 -0.47
N ILE A 457 -32.64 -3.41 -0.10
CA ILE A 457 -32.58 -2.03 -0.58
C ILE A 457 -31.84 -1.15 0.44
N HIS A 458 -30.84 -0.42 -0.01
CA HIS A 458 -29.97 0.41 0.83
C HIS A 458 -29.74 1.79 0.22
N ALA A 459 -29.65 2.81 1.08
CA ALA A 459 -29.19 4.13 0.70
C ALA A 459 -27.66 4.19 0.81
N VAL A 460 -26.98 4.20 -0.34
CA VAL A 460 -25.53 4.13 -0.44
C VAL A 460 -24.95 5.54 -0.60
N PRO A 461 -24.12 6.03 0.35
CA PRO A 461 -23.54 7.36 0.25
C PRO A 461 -22.49 7.45 -0.86
N LEU A 462 -22.40 8.62 -1.47
CA LEU A 462 -21.36 8.97 -2.44
C LEU A 462 -20.25 9.81 -1.81
N PHE A 463 -19.09 9.78 -2.46
CA PHE A 463 -17.86 10.42 -2.04
C PHE A 463 -17.31 11.25 -3.21
N ASN A 464 -16.62 12.33 -2.88
CA ASN A 464 -15.97 13.17 -3.88
C ASN A 464 -14.69 12.50 -4.44
N ARG A 465 -14.01 13.20 -5.37
CA ARG A 465 -12.77 12.69 -6.00
C ARG A 465 -11.68 12.37 -4.97
N LYS A 466 -11.64 13.07 -3.83
CA LYS A 466 -10.66 12.89 -2.75
C LYS A 466 -11.06 11.80 -1.74
N GLY A 467 -12.17 11.09 -1.95
CA GLY A 467 -12.65 10.07 -1.01
C GLY A 467 -13.36 10.65 0.22
N VAL A 468 -13.71 11.94 0.21
CA VAL A 468 -14.48 12.56 1.30
C VAL A 468 -15.97 12.36 1.05
N LYS A 469 -16.69 11.89 2.07
CA LYS A 469 -18.13 11.60 2.01
C LYS A 469 -18.93 12.88 1.79
N TYR A 470 -19.89 12.85 0.87
CA TYR A 470 -20.89 13.91 0.77
C TYR A 470 -21.88 13.86 1.94
N SER A 471 -22.47 15.00 2.30
CA SER A 471 -23.34 15.07 3.47
C SER A 471 -24.69 14.39 3.20
N SER A 472 -25.22 14.61 2.00
CA SER A 472 -26.59 14.26 1.65
C SER A 472 -26.67 13.31 0.46
N THR A 473 -25.76 13.43 -0.50
CA THR A 473 -25.75 12.73 -1.78
C THR A 473 -25.64 11.21 -1.64
N ARG A 474 -26.65 10.48 -2.14
CA ARG A 474 -26.80 9.02 -2.01
C ARG A 474 -27.46 8.41 -3.25
N LEU A 475 -27.20 7.12 -3.45
CA LEU A 475 -27.93 6.26 -4.38
C LEU A 475 -28.82 5.29 -3.62
N LEU A 476 -30.07 5.11 -4.06
CA LEU A 476 -30.91 4.01 -3.60
C LEU A 476 -30.63 2.79 -4.47
N MET A 477 -30.10 1.73 -3.87
CA MET A 477 -29.66 0.53 -4.59
C MET A 477 -30.23 -0.73 -3.96
N ARG A 478 -30.59 -1.72 -4.79
CA ARG A 478 -30.95 -3.07 -4.34
C ARG A 478 -29.82 -4.05 -4.66
N PHE A 479 -29.45 -4.87 -3.69
CA PHE A 479 -28.47 -5.95 -3.85
C PHE A 479 -29.12 -7.31 -3.64
N GLU A 480 -28.79 -8.27 -4.48
CA GLU A 480 -29.25 -9.66 -4.39
C GLU A 480 -28.09 -10.58 -4.76
N PHE A 481 -27.85 -11.61 -3.95
CA PHE A 481 -26.90 -12.67 -4.28
C PHE A 481 -27.67 -13.91 -4.71
N VAL A 482 -27.26 -14.50 -5.82
CA VAL A 482 -27.82 -15.75 -6.39
C VAL A 482 -26.74 -16.82 -6.41
#